data_AF-A0A2D4IEB1-F1
#
_entry.id   AF-A0A2D4IEB1-F1
#
_cell.length_a   1.000
_cell.length_b   1.000
_cell.length_c   1.000
_cell.angle_alpha   90.00
_cell.angle_beta   90.00
_cell.angle_gamma   90.00
#
_symmetry.space_group_name_H-M   'P 1'
#
loop_
_entity.id
_entity.type
_entity.pdbx_description
1 polymer ?
#
loop_
_entity_poly.entity_id
_entity_poly.type
_entity_poly.pdbx_seq_one_letter_code
_entity_poly.pdbx_strand_id
1 'polypeptide(L)'
;RSPWGRSHPGGRRASFLPCDFRSPERGLRIAARMALRSLSLLVSVAVVLRESCFGASSHSLKYFYTAISEPSQGLPQFVTVGYVDGQVFIHYDSNIQKKQPRASWIEKLGKEDPQYWDTETQIS
;
A
#
# COMPACT_ATOMS: atom_id res chain seq x y z
N ARG A 1 41.23 66.11 -69.47
CA ARG A 1 40.03 66.64 -70.15
C ARG A 1 38.82 65.91 -69.55
N SER A 2 38.28 66.44 -68.45
CA SER A 2 37.06 65.98 -67.76
C SER A 2 35.81 66.28 -68.64
N PRO A 3 34.58 65.77 -68.39
CA PRO A 3 33.85 66.11 -67.15
C PRO A 3 32.82 65.08 -66.60
N TRP A 4 32.83 64.96 -65.27
CA TRP A 4 31.71 64.90 -64.33
C TRP A 4 30.32 64.37 -64.73
N GLY A 5 29.82 63.46 -63.88
CA GLY A 5 28.38 63.24 -63.67
C GLY A 5 28.12 62.64 -62.28
N ARG A 6 28.02 63.50 -61.26
CA ARG A 6 27.65 63.14 -59.88
C ARG A 6 26.16 63.45 -59.71
N SER A 7 25.35 62.48 -59.26
CA SER A 7 24.13 62.74 -58.46
C SER A 7 23.51 61.44 -57.96
N HIS A 8 23.63 61.19 -56.65
CA HIS A 8 22.66 60.40 -55.88
C HIS A 8 21.46 61.28 -55.55
N PRO A 9 20.26 60.68 -55.48
CA PRO A 9 19.43 60.96 -54.32
C PRO A 9 18.80 59.69 -53.74
N GLY A 10 18.84 59.60 -52.42
CA GLY A 10 17.69 59.19 -51.61
C GLY A 10 17.08 57.82 -51.90
N GLY A 11 17.78 56.75 -51.51
CA GLY A 11 17.15 55.46 -51.23
C GLY A 11 17.42 55.09 -49.79
N ARG A 12 16.50 55.39 -48.87
CA ARG A 12 16.52 54.83 -47.51
C ARG A 12 16.45 53.32 -47.66
N ARG A 13 17.60 52.64 -47.56
CA ARG A 13 17.65 51.18 -47.39
C ARG A 13 16.88 50.89 -46.11
N ALA A 14 15.74 50.22 -46.25
CA ALA A 14 15.02 49.65 -45.14
C ALA A 14 16.03 48.83 -44.33
N SER A 15 16.25 49.22 -43.08
CA SER A 15 16.91 48.38 -42.10
C SER A 15 16.02 47.16 -41.92
N PHE A 16 16.30 46.09 -42.66
CA PHE A 16 15.85 44.75 -42.28
C PHE A 16 16.56 44.44 -40.97
N LEU A 17 15.90 44.75 -39.84
CA LEU A 17 16.19 44.06 -38.61
C LEU A 17 15.96 42.57 -38.92
N PRO A 18 16.95 41.69 -38.78
CA PRO A 18 16.69 40.27 -38.88
C PRO A 18 15.67 39.93 -37.82
N CYS A 19 14.61 39.22 -38.24
CA CYS A 19 13.55 38.72 -37.39
C CYS A 19 14.12 38.23 -36.07
N ASP A 20 13.57 38.78 -34.99
CA ASP A 20 13.87 38.44 -33.61
C ASP A 20 14.00 36.91 -33.48
N PHE A 21 15.25 36.45 -33.32
CA PHE A 21 15.59 35.04 -33.24
C PHE A 21 14.87 34.51 -32.00
N ARG A 22 13.74 33.82 -32.21
CA ARG A 22 12.98 33.20 -31.12
C ARG A 22 13.91 32.18 -30.47
N SER A 23 14.56 32.64 -29.39
CA SER A 23 15.65 31.92 -28.74
C SER A 23 15.24 30.47 -28.44
N PRO A 24 16.03 29.47 -28.90
CA PRO A 24 15.81 28.03 -28.65
C PRO A 24 15.66 27.71 -27.16
N GLU A 25 16.23 28.56 -26.32
CA GLU A 25 16.17 28.56 -24.85
C GLU A 25 14.74 28.47 -24.30
N ARG A 26 13.76 29.11 -24.95
CA ARG A 26 12.36 29.11 -24.46
C ARG A 26 11.71 27.74 -24.64
N GLY A 27 11.95 27.08 -25.77
CA GLY A 27 11.45 25.72 -26.01
C GLY A 27 12.11 24.70 -25.09
N LEU A 28 13.43 24.83 -24.90
CA LEU A 28 14.21 23.95 -24.03
C LEU A 28 13.78 24.05 -22.55
N ARG A 29 13.50 25.27 -22.07
CA ARG A 29 12.98 25.51 -20.71
C ARG A 29 11.60 24.90 -20.49
N ILE A 30 10.73 24.92 -21.49
CA ILE A 30 9.39 24.31 -21.41
C ILE A 30 9.50 22.78 -21.41
N ALA A 31 10.32 22.21 -22.29
CA ALA A 31 10.59 20.77 -22.36
C ALA A 31 11.21 20.23 -21.07
N ALA A 32 12.19 20.93 -20.49
CA ALA A 32 12.81 20.56 -19.22
C ALA A 32 11.82 20.56 -18.05
N ARG A 33 10.89 21.54 -18.00
CA ARG A 33 9.83 21.59 -16.97
C ARG A 33 8.83 20.44 -17.11
N MET A 34 8.50 20.04 -18.34
CA MET A 34 7.64 18.88 -18.59
C MET A 34 8.34 17.57 -18.21
N ALA A 35 9.62 17.42 -18.56
CA ALA A 35 10.43 16.26 -18.20
C ALA A 35 10.61 16.12 -16.68
N LEU A 36 10.81 17.23 -15.96
CA LEU A 36 10.90 17.22 -14.50
C LEU A 36 9.57 16.83 -13.84
N ARG A 37 8.44 17.31 -14.38
CA ARG A 37 7.10 16.93 -13.91
C ARG A 37 6.79 15.46 -14.18
N SER A 38 7.10 14.95 -15.37
CA SER A 38 6.91 13.54 -15.69
C SER A 38 7.78 12.66 -14.82
N LEU A 39 9.05 13.04 -14.61
CA LEU A 39 9.96 12.30 -13.73
C LEU A 39 9.45 12.33 -12.27
N SER A 40 9.00 13.48 -11.78
CA SER A 40 8.41 13.59 -10.44
C SER A 40 7.16 12.71 -10.29
N LEU A 41 6.28 12.66 -11.30
CA LEU A 41 5.10 11.80 -11.28
C LEU A 41 5.49 10.31 -11.29
N LEU A 42 6.47 9.92 -12.10
CA LEU A 42 6.98 8.55 -12.15
C LEU A 42 7.60 8.13 -10.82
N VAL A 43 8.37 9.01 -10.18
CA VAL A 43 8.93 8.76 -8.85
C VAL A 43 7.81 8.62 -7.81
N SER A 44 6.82 9.51 -7.81
CA SER A 44 5.67 9.41 -6.89
C SER A 44 4.89 8.12 -7.10
N VAL A 45 4.62 7.72 -8.35
CA VAL A 45 3.96 6.45 -8.67
C VAL A 45 4.81 5.27 -8.20
N ALA A 46 6.12 5.29 -8.42
CA ALA A 46 7.02 4.24 -7.96
C ALA A 46 7.07 4.12 -6.43
N VAL A 47 7.02 5.25 -5.70
CA VAL A 47 6.94 5.28 -4.23
C VAL A 47 5.61 4.66 -3.75
N VAL A 48 4.48 5.05 -4.34
CA VAL A 48 3.16 4.49 -4.00
C VAL A 48 3.10 2.99 -4.28
N LEU A 49 3.62 2.55 -5.44
CA LEU A 49 3.67 1.12 -5.80
C LEU A 49 4.57 0.33 -4.84
N ARG A 50 5.71 0.89 -4.44
CA ARG A 50 6.62 0.27 -3.48
C ARG A 50 5.93 0.06 -2.13
N GLU A 51 5.20 1.04 -1.62
CA GLU A 51 4.44 0.93 -0.36
C GLU A 51 3.28 -0.07 -0.45
N SER A 52 2.61 -0.14 -1.60
CA SER A 52 1.48 -1.05 -1.84
C SER A 52 1.87 -2.54 -1.76
N CYS A 53 3.13 -2.88 -2.04
CA CYS A 53 3.62 -4.26 -1.99
C CYS A 53 4.09 -4.71 -0.59
N PHE A 54 4.17 -3.82 0.41
CA PHE A 54 4.62 -4.18 1.77
C PHE A 54 3.55 -4.83 2.65
N GLY A 55 2.31 -5.00 2.16
CA GLY A 55 1.15 -5.17 3.05
C GLY A 55 0.39 -6.50 3.03
N ALA A 56 0.78 -7.49 2.23
CA ALA A 56 0.07 -8.78 2.23
C ALA A 56 0.58 -9.68 3.37
N SER A 57 0.26 -9.33 4.63
CA SER A 57 0.43 -10.25 5.74
C SER A 57 -0.59 -11.38 5.61
N SER A 58 -0.13 -12.61 5.42
CA SER A 58 -1.01 -13.78 5.45
C SER A 58 -1.38 -14.07 6.90
N HIS A 59 -2.67 -14.14 7.18
CA HIS A 59 -3.17 -14.57 8.49
C HIS A 59 -3.29 -16.09 8.53
N SER A 60 -3.02 -16.70 9.69
CA SER A 60 -3.11 -18.14 9.89
C SER A 60 -4.00 -18.50 11.07
N LEU A 61 -4.91 -19.45 10.86
CA LEU A 61 -5.76 -20.05 11.90
C LEU A 61 -5.37 -21.53 12.05
N LYS A 62 -5.09 -21.98 13.27
CA LYS A 62 -4.67 -23.36 13.56
C LYS A 62 -5.41 -23.91 14.77
N TYR A 63 -5.87 -25.15 14.68
CA TYR A 63 -6.46 -25.88 15.81
C TYR A 63 -5.62 -27.12 16.12
N PHE A 64 -5.37 -27.35 17.40
CA PHE A 64 -4.72 -28.55 17.91
C PHE A 64 -5.71 -29.30 18.79
N TYR A 65 -5.99 -30.55 18.42
CA TYR A 65 -6.88 -31.45 19.13
C TYR A 65 -6.04 -32.54 19.78
N THR A 66 -6.23 -32.76 21.07
CA THR A 66 -5.54 -33.80 21.83
C THR A 66 -6.58 -34.64 22.55
N ALA A 67 -6.54 -35.95 22.31
CA ALA A 67 -7.37 -36.93 22.99
C ALA A 67 -6.47 -37.90 23.76
N ILE A 68 -6.80 -38.16 25.02
CA ILE A 68 -6.09 -39.08 25.91
C ILE A 68 -7.00 -40.29 26.13
N SER A 69 -6.55 -41.50 25.80
CA SER A 69 -7.36 -42.72 25.93
C SER A 69 -7.57 -43.11 27.40
N GLU A 70 -6.53 -43.00 28.21
CA GLU A 70 -6.55 -43.31 29.65
C GLU A 70 -6.06 -42.07 30.43
N PRO A 71 -6.97 -41.13 30.75
CA PRO A 71 -6.61 -39.94 31.49
C PRO A 71 -6.30 -40.30 32.95
N SER A 72 -5.17 -39.80 33.48
CA SER A 72 -4.90 -39.82 34.92
C SER A 72 -5.85 -38.87 35.65
N GLN A 73 -6.06 -39.08 36.96
CA GLN A 73 -6.91 -38.20 37.76
C GLN A 73 -6.52 -36.72 37.58
N GLY A 74 -7.50 -35.89 37.21
CA GLY A 74 -7.35 -34.44 37.07
C GLY A 74 -6.91 -33.95 35.69
N LEU A 75 -6.56 -34.84 34.75
CA LEU A 75 -6.30 -34.43 33.35
C LEU A 75 -7.56 -34.55 32.49
N PRO A 76 -7.82 -33.59 31.60
CA PRO A 76 -8.89 -33.70 30.63
C PRO A 76 -8.64 -34.84 29.64
N GLN A 77 -9.68 -35.59 29.35
CA GLN A 77 -9.66 -36.61 28.30
C GLN A 77 -9.50 -36.00 26.90
N PHE A 78 -10.01 -34.77 26.71
CA PHE A 78 -9.93 -34.07 25.43
C PHE A 78 -9.69 -32.57 25.61
N VAL A 79 -8.79 -32.03 24.77
CA VAL A 79 -8.41 -30.61 24.77
C VAL A 79 -8.34 -30.09 23.34
N THR A 80 -8.84 -28.88 23.13
CA THR A 80 -8.66 -28.12 21.88
C THR A 80 -8.00 -26.78 22.17
N VAL A 81 -6.98 -26.43 21.37
CA VAL A 81 -6.34 -25.10 21.42
C VAL A 81 -6.38 -24.47 20.04
N GLY A 82 -6.94 -23.26 19.94
CA GLY A 82 -6.98 -22.49 18.69
C GLY A 82 -6.03 -21.30 18.71
N TYR A 83 -5.35 -21.10 17.59
CA TYR A 83 -4.38 -20.03 17.36
C TYR A 83 -4.78 -19.18 16.17
N VAL A 84 -4.69 -17.85 16.31
CA VAL A 84 -4.69 -16.89 15.20
C VAL A 84 -3.32 -16.20 15.20
N ASP A 85 -2.59 -16.29 14.09
CA ASP A 85 -1.26 -15.67 13.92
C ASP A 85 -0.25 -16.05 15.01
N GLY A 86 -0.35 -17.28 15.51
CA GLY A 86 0.52 -17.79 16.59
C GLY A 86 0.09 -17.36 18.00
N GLN A 87 -0.97 -16.57 18.15
CA GLN A 87 -1.58 -16.23 19.44
C GLN A 87 -2.74 -17.18 19.77
N VAL A 88 -2.73 -17.77 20.96
CA VAL A 88 -3.88 -18.55 21.45
C VAL A 88 -5.07 -17.63 21.65
N PHE A 89 -6.19 -17.96 21.02
CA PHE A 89 -7.45 -17.23 21.20
C PHE A 89 -8.52 -18.06 21.87
N ILE A 90 -8.46 -19.39 21.78
CA ILE A 90 -9.43 -20.29 22.42
C ILE A 90 -8.77 -21.51 23.06
N HIS A 91 -9.36 -21.95 24.16
CA HIS A 91 -9.02 -23.20 24.85
C HIS A 91 -10.29 -23.95 25.24
N TYR A 92 -10.39 -25.23 24.92
CA TYR A 92 -11.46 -26.12 25.37
C TYR A 92 -10.86 -27.29 26.15
N ASP A 93 -11.53 -27.70 27.21
CA ASP A 93 -11.15 -28.79 28.10
C ASP A 93 -12.41 -29.61 28.45
N SER A 94 -12.33 -30.93 28.32
CA SER A 94 -13.46 -31.85 28.53
C SER A 94 -13.95 -31.95 29.99
N ASN A 95 -13.18 -31.50 30.98
CA ASN A 95 -13.61 -31.42 32.38
C ASN A 95 -14.56 -30.24 32.60
N ILE A 96 -14.31 -29.12 31.90
CA ILE A 96 -15.10 -27.88 32.03
C ILE A 96 -16.21 -27.84 30.97
N GLN A 97 -16.03 -28.55 29.85
CA GLN A 97 -16.97 -28.64 28.73
C GLN A 97 -17.39 -27.28 28.19
N LYS A 98 -16.46 -26.33 28.17
CA LYS A 98 -16.70 -24.96 27.71
C LYS A 98 -15.49 -24.40 27.00
N LYS A 99 -15.72 -23.73 25.86
CA LYS A 99 -14.69 -22.92 25.19
C LYS A 99 -14.39 -21.66 26.00
N GLN A 100 -13.13 -21.51 26.36
CA GLN A 100 -12.59 -20.40 27.15
C GLN A 100 -11.84 -19.44 26.22
N PRO A 101 -12.30 -18.18 26.11
CA PRO A 101 -11.55 -17.15 25.40
C PRO A 101 -10.21 -16.88 26.08
N ARG A 102 -9.15 -16.74 25.28
CA ARG A 102 -7.77 -16.45 25.74
C ARG A 102 -7.23 -15.12 25.22
N ALA A 103 -7.99 -14.43 24.38
CA ALA A 103 -7.65 -13.11 23.87
C ALA A 103 -8.79 -12.11 24.07
N SER A 104 -8.45 -10.86 24.37
CA SER A 104 -9.43 -9.82 24.72
C SER A 104 -10.42 -9.49 23.61
N TRP A 105 -10.03 -9.67 22.34
CA TRP A 105 -10.90 -9.44 21.19
C TRP A 105 -12.00 -10.51 21.08
N ILE A 106 -11.68 -11.77 21.40
CA ILE A 106 -12.67 -12.84 21.35
C ILE A 106 -13.63 -12.78 22.55
N GLU A 107 -13.16 -12.28 23.71
CA GLU A 107 -14.04 -12.03 24.86
C GLU A 107 -15.10 -10.98 24.56
N LYS A 108 -14.75 -9.93 23.79
CA LYS A 108 -15.70 -8.90 23.37
C LYS A 108 -16.75 -9.47 22.42
N LEU A 109 -16.31 -10.25 21.42
CA LEU A 109 -17.23 -10.93 20.50
C LEU A 109 -18.24 -11.78 21.26
N GLY A 110 -17.79 -12.50 22.28
CA GLY A 110 -18.66 -13.30 23.14
C GLY A 110 -19.70 -12.55 23.96
N LYS A 111 -19.46 -11.26 24.23
CA LYS A 111 -20.43 -10.38 24.91
C LYS A 111 -21.41 -9.77 23.92
N GLU A 112 -20.95 -9.52 22.69
CA GLU A 112 -21.75 -8.97 21.60
C GLU A 112 -22.69 -10.04 21.02
N ASP A 113 -22.22 -11.27 20.90
CA ASP A 113 -22.99 -12.45 20.48
C ASP A 113 -22.89 -13.56 21.53
N PRO A 114 -23.84 -13.62 22.48
CA PRO A 114 -23.87 -14.68 23.49
C PRO A 114 -24.05 -16.10 22.91
N GLN A 115 -24.65 -16.22 21.72
CA GLN A 115 -25.00 -17.51 21.11
C GLN A 115 -23.82 -18.12 20.31
N TYR A 116 -22.82 -17.30 19.97
CA TYR A 116 -21.59 -17.72 19.32
C TYR A 116 -20.88 -18.85 20.08
N TRP A 117 -20.79 -18.74 21.41
CA TRP A 117 -20.09 -19.72 22.24
C TRP A 117 -20.81 -21.06 22.37
N ASP A 118 -22.13 -21.06 22.38
CA ASP A 118 -22.93 -22.28 22.48
C ASP A 118 -22.71 -23.14 21.22
N THR A 119 -22.75 -22.50 20.05
CA THR A 119 -22.49 -23.15 18.76
C THR A 119 -21.07 -23.70 18.68
N GLU A 120 -20.09 -22.88 19.03
CA GLU A 120 -18.68 -23.26 19.01
C GLU A 120 -18.36 -24.40 19.99
N THR A 121 -19.07 -24.47 21.12
CA THR A 121 -18.89 -25.55 22.10
C THR A 121 -19.51 -26.86 21.61
N GLN A 122 -20.66 -26.82 20.91
CA GLN A 122 -21.32 -28.03 20.40
C GLN A 122 -20.53 -28.74 19.30
N ILE A 123 -19.74 -28.01 18.51
CA ILE A 123 -18.94 -28.56 17.40
C ILE A 123 -17.56 -29.07 17.83
N SER A 124 -17.23 -29.01 19.13
CA SER A 124 -15.90 -29.34 19.66
C SER A 124 -15.82 -30.70 20.32
#